data_AF-A0AA90NL06-F1
#
_entry.id   AF-A0AA90NL06-F1
#
_cell.length_a   1.000
_cell.length_b   1.000
_cell.length_c   1.000
_cell.angle_alpha   90.00
_cell.angle_beta   90.00
_cell.angle_gamma   90.00
#
_symmetry.space_group_name_H-M   'P 1'
#
loop_
_entity.id
_entity.type
_entity.pdbx_description
1 polymer ?
#
loop_
_entity_poly.entity_id
_entity_poly.type
_entity_poly.pdbx_seq_one_letter_code
_entity_poly.pdbx_strand_id
1 'polypeptide(L)'
;MKIALFILMLPLVGCMQSHQNDSFVGKIKLPSGETVVIEEGMFEARSIGSFSIRLYEAALPGDEMTFFSSGLVLSRDGVIEKVDLVDITNDHQLEIIVIVRSVGSGGYISAYAFSIRNQQIILRSKIKDILANEDPIVALKKVTIPVSVDSVGRRKTSKPVNNP
;
A
#
# COMPACT_ATOMS: atom_id res chain seq x y z
N MET A 1 24.48 -40.07 -52.40
CA MET A 1 24.60 -40.04 -50.93
C MET A 1 25.30 -38.74 -50.53
N LYS A 2 24.60 -37.83 -49.85
CA LYS A 2 25.19 -36.64 -49.18
C LYS A 2 24.56 -36.56 -47.80
N ILE A 3 25.35 -36.87 -46.77
CA ILE A 3 24.94 -36.79 -45.37
C ILE A 3 25.08 -35.31 -44.97
N ALA A 4 23.98 -34.61 -44.80
CA ALA A 4 23.97 -33.28 -44.20
C ALA A 4 23.98 -33.45 -42.68
N LEU A 5 25.14 -33.20 -42.07
CA LEU A 5 25.34 -33.20 -40.62
C LEU A 5 24.68 -31.93 -40.04
N PHE A 6 23.51 -32.08 -39.43
CA PHE A 6 22.84 -30.99 -38.71
C PHE A 6 23.45 -30.88 -37.31
N ILE A 7 24.29 -29.87 -37.08
CA ILE A 7 24.83 -29.55 -35.76
C ILE A 7 23.69 -28.97 -34.90
N LEU A 8 23.25 -29.73 -33.91
CA LEU A 8 22.27 -29.30 -32.92
C LEU A 8 22.92 -28.28 -31.98
N MET A 9 22.63 -26.99 -32.19
CA MET A 9 22.94 -25.90 -31.27
C MET A 9 22.04 -26.05 -30.02
N LEU A 10 22.57 -26.63 -28.94
CA LEU A 10 21.93 -26.55 -27.62
C LEU A 10 22.16 -25.14 -27.07
N PRO A 11 21.13 -24.34 -26.76
CA PRO A 11 21.35 -23.11 -26.01
C PRO A 11 21.70 -23.49 -24.58
N LEU A 12 22.98 -23.40 -24.24
CA LEU A 12 23.40 -23.20 -22.86
C LEU A 12 23.20 -21.71 -22.52
N VAL A 13 22.95 -21.46 -21.24
CA VAL A 13 23.11 -20.19 -20.52
C VAL A 13 21.81 -19.37 -20.36
N GLY A 14 21.38 -19.01 -19.14
CA GLY A 14 22.04 -19.13 -17.84
C GLY A 14 21.06 -19.08 -16.66
N CYS A 15 21.56 -19.49 -15.51
CA CYS A 15 20.87 -19.35 -14.24
C CYS A 15 20.68 -17.85 -13.96
N MET A 16 19.44 -17.35 -13.99
CA MET A 16 19.13 -16.02 -13.49
C MET A 16 19.29 -16.04 -11.97
N GLN A 17 20.45 -15.62 -11.47
CA GLN A 17 20.62 -15.29 -10.07
C GLN A 17 20.02 -13.89 -9.85
N SER A 18 18.80 -13.82 -9.35
CA SER A 18 18.25 -12.54 -8.89
C SER A 18 18.97 -12.12 -7.61
N HIS A 19 19.65 -10.98 -7.66
CA HIS A 19 20.16 -10.32 -6.47
C HIS A 19 18.96 -9.89 -5.62
N GLN A 20 18.72 -10.53 -4.47
CA GLN A 20 17.79 -10.00 -3.47
C GLN A 20 18.39 -8.69 -2.93
N ASN A 21 18.02 -7.57 -3.51
CA ASN A 21 17.99 -6.33 -2.77
C ASN A 21 16.68 -6.38 -1.97
N ASP A 22 16.77 -6.60 -0.66
CA ASP A 22 15.63 -6.84 0.22
C ASP A 22 14.52 -5.80 -0.05
N SER A 23 13.48 -6.27 -0.72
CA SER A 23 12.27 -5.49 -0.99
C SER A 23 11.46 -5.44 0.30
N PHE A 24 10.87 -4.28 0.60
CA PHE A 24 10.16 -4.10 1.86
C PHE A 24 8.99 -5.08 1.95
N VAL A 25 8.88 -5.79 3.07
CA VAL A 25 7.70 -6.56 3.47
C VAL A 25 7.43 -6.27 4.94
N GLY A 26 6.26 -5.71 5.23
CA GLY A 26 5.83 -5.34 6.57
C GLY A 26 4.48 -5.96 6.91
N LYS A 27 4.31 -6.34 8.18
CA LYS A 27 3.06 -6.82 8.74
C LYS A 27 2.69 -5.98 9.95
N ILE A 28 1.45 -5.52 10.01
CA ILE A 28 0.92 -4.70 11.11
C ILE A 28 -0.37 -5.34 11.60
N LYS A 29 -0.47 -5.56 12.91
CA LYS A 29 -1.71 -5.96 13.56
C LYS A 29 -2.44 -4.70 14.04
N LEU A 30 -3.70 -4.57 13.66
CA LEU A 30 -4.52 -3.42 14.07
C LEU A 30 -5.10 -3.65 15.47
N PRO A 31 -5.47 -2.58 16.20
CA PRO A 31 -6.13 -2.71 17.50
C PRO A 31 -7.42 -3.54 17.47
N SER A 32 -8.10 -3.56 16.32
CA SER A 32 -9.32 -4.35 16.07
C SER A 32 -9.05 -5.85 15.79
N GLY A 33 -7.78 -6.24 15.63
CA GLY A 33 -7.34 -7.63 15.50
C GLY A 33 -7.02 -8.07 14.08
N GLU A 34 -7.51 -7.36 13.06
CA GLU A 34 -7.14 -7.57 11.66
C GLU A 34 -5.63 -7.37 11.43
N THR A 35 -5.15 -7.95 10.33
CA THR A 35 -3.76 -7.86 9.92
C THR A 35 -3.64 -7.18 8.57
N VAL A 36 -2.70 -6.25 8.46
CA VAL A 36 -2.35 -5.57 7.22
C VAL A 36 -0.95 -5.99 6.81
N VAL A 37 -0.82 -6.42 5.56
CA VAL A 37 0.47 -6.73 4.93
C VAL A 37 0.75 -5.67 3.87
N ILE A 38 1.95 -5.09 3.91
CA ILE A 38 2.44 -4.12 2.94
C ILE A 38 3.72 -4.67 2.33
N GLU A 39 3.81 -4.72 1.02
CA GLU A 39 5.01 -5.21 0.34
C GLU A 39 5.32 -4.44 -0.94
N GLU A 40 6.58 -4.31 -1.28
CA GLU A 40 7.00 -3.86 -2.60
C GLU A 40 6.87 -5.00 -3.63
N GLY A 41 6.61 -4.64 -4.89
CA GLY A 41 6.51 -5.61 -5.96
C GLY A 41 7.81 -6.40 -6.15
N MET A 42 7.68 -7.73 -6.22
CA MET A 42 8.80 -8.61 -6.51
C MET A 42 9.35 -8.34 -7.92
N PHE A 43 10.68 -8.45 -8.08
CA PHE A 43 11.41 -8.25 -9.34
C PHE A 43 11.34 -6.83 -9.92
N GLU A 44 10.97 -5.84 -9.10
CA GLU A 44 10.99 -4.43 -9.50
C GLU A 44 12.31 -3.74 -9.14
N ALA A 45 12.57 -2.60 -9.78
CA ALA A 45 13.69 -1.75 -9.40
C ALA A 45 13.48 -1.15 -8.00
N ARG A 46 14.60 -0.86 -7.30
CA ARG A 46 14.53 -0.14 -6.02
C ARG A 46 14.01 1.29 -6.19
N SER A 47 14.34 1.95 -7.29
CA SER A 47 13.98 3.35 -7.53
C SER A 47 12.54 3.56 -8.01
N ILE A 48 11.85 2.55 -8.51
CA ILE A 48 10.50 2.70 -9.07
C ILE A 48 9.80 1.34 -9.12
N GLY A 49 8.49 1.35 -8.97
CA GLY A 49 7.68 0.15 -9.12
C GLY A 49 6.31 0.33 -8.52
N SER A 50 5.87 -0.69 -7.79
CA SER A 50 4.62 -0.75 -7.08
C SER A 50 4.79 -1.25 -5.64
N PHE A 51 3.75 -1.05 -4.85
CA PHE A 51 3.57 -1.74 -3.59
C PHE A 51 2.12 -2.19 -3.45
N SER A 52 1.92 -3.29 -2.72
CA SER A 52 0.59 -3.78 -2.33
C SER A 52 0.33 -3.44 -0.87
N ILE A 53 -0.93 -3.22 -0.53
CA ILE A 53 -1.45 -3.20 0.84
C ILE A 53 -2.65 -4.15 0.88
N ARG A 54 -2.62 -5.13 1.79
CA ARG A 54 -3.57 -6.23 1.87
C ARG A 54 -4.10 -6.35 3.29
N LEU A 55 -5.41 -6.43 3.44
CA LEU A 55 -6.11 -6.61 4.70
C LEU A 55 -6.60 -8.05 4.82
N TYR A 56 -6.37 -8.61 6.00
CA TYR A 56 -6.81 -9.91 6.43
C TYR A 56 -7.68 -9.77 7.67
N GLU A 57 -8.70 -10.62 7.79
CA GLU A 57 -9.58 -10.64 8.95
C GLU A 57 -8.82 -10.97 10.24
N ALA A 58 -9.43 -10.63 11.38
CA ALA A 58 -8.87 -10.98 12.67
C ALA A 58 -8.82 -12.51 12.84
N ALA A 59 -7.64 -13.04 13.14
CA ALA A 59 -7.41 -14.47 13.31
C ALA A 59 -6.49 -14.75 14.50
N LEU A 60 -6.40 -16.04 14.86
CA LEU A 60 -5.48 -16.54 15.87
C LEU A 60 -4.03 -16.35 15.41
N PRO A 61 -3.07 -16.26 16.36
CA PRO A 61 -1.65 -16.22 16.00
C PRO A 61 -1.25 -17.42 15.14
N GLY A 62 -0.57 -17.17 14.02
CA GLY A 62 -0.22 -18.18 13.02
C GLY A 62 -1.17 -18.25 11.82
N ASP A 63 -2.40 -17.77 11.96
CA ASP A 63 -3.44 -17.78 10.92
C ASP A 63 -3.75 -16.37 10.37
N GLU A 64 -2.92 -15.36 10.68
CA GLU A 64 -3.22 -13.95 10.43
C GLU A 64 -3.37 -13.58 8.95
N MET A 65 -2.99 -14.46 8.04
CA MET A 65 -3.05 -14.26 6.59
C MET A 65 -3.99 -15.26 5.90
N THR A 66 -4.79 -16.01 6.66
CA THR A 66 -5.66 -17.07 6.12
C THR A 66 -6.88 -16.49 5.40
N PHE A 67 -7.52 -15.47 5.98
CA PHE A 67 -8.77 -14.91 5.45
C PHE A 67 -8.52 -13.52 4.86
N PHE A 68 -8.22 -13.48 3.56
CA PHE A 68 -8.06 -12.22 2.83
C PHE A 68 -9.40 -11.49 2.70
N SER A 69 -9.39 -10.18 2.95
CA SER A 69 -10.59 -9.35 2.86
C SER A 69 -10.53 -8.35 1.71
N SER A 70 -9.48 -7.51 1.64
CA SER A 70 -9.33 -6.51 0.59
C SER A 70 -7.87 -6.13 0.36
N GLY A 71 -7.58 -5.49 -0.78
CA GLY A 71 -6.24 -4.99 -1.05
C GLY A 71 -6.19 -4.01 -2.22
N LEU A 72 -5.11 -3.23 -2.25
CA LEU A 72 -4.81 -2.27 -3.30
C LEU A 72 -3.36 -2.43 -3.76
N VAL A 73 -3.09 -2.07 -5.02
CA VAL A 73 -1.74 -1.97 -5.58
C VAL A 73 -1.56 -0.56 -6.11
N LEU A 74 -0.46 0.10 -5.73
CA LEU A 74 -0.16 1.49 -6.10
C LEU A 74 1.26 1.61 -6.62
N SER A 75 1.48 2.56 -7.53
CA SER A 75 2.83 2.94 -7.98
C SER A 75 3.63 3.59 -6.84
N ARG A 76 4.95 3.32 -6.76
CA ARG A 76 5.92 4.04 -5.93
C ARG A 76 7.05 4.61 -6.78
N ASP A 77 7.53 5.79 -6.40
CA ASP A 77 8.80 6.37 -6.84
C ASP A 77 9.74 6.34 -5.64
N GLY A 78 10.68 5.40 -5.66
CA GLY A 78 11.55 5.07 -4.54
C GLY A 78 11.13 3.84 -3.75
N VAL A 79 11.64 3.76 -2.53
CA VAL A 79 11.50 2.62 -1.63
C VAL A 79 10.56 2.93 -0.48
N ILE A 80 9.81 1.95 0.02
CA ILE A 80 9.08 2.10 1.29
C ILE A 80 10.11 2.29 2.40
N GLU A 81 10.08 3.45 3.03
CA GLU A 81 10.94 3.80 4.16
C GLU A 81 10.34 3.28 5.47
N LYS A 82 9.02 3.49 5.65
CA LYS A 82 8.32 3.07 6.87
C LYS A 82 6.81 3.01 6.67
N VAL A 83 6.16 2.35 7.62
CA VAL A 83 4.70 2.33 7.75
C VAL A 83 4.33 2.66 9.19
N ASP A 84 3.48 3.65 9.37
CA ASP A 84 3.00 4.13 10.68
C ASP A 84 1.48 3.94 10.82
N LEU A 85 0.99 3.85 12.06
CA LEU A 85 -0.43 3.97 12.38
C LEU A 85 -0.68 5.31 13.08
N VAL A 86 -1.43 6.20 12.44
CA VAL A 86 -1.63 7.58 12.93
C VAL A 86 -3.05 8.03 12.64
N ASP A 87 -3.71 8.62 13.63
CA ASP A 87 -4.94 9.37 13.40
C ASP A 87 -4.61 10.72 12.72
N ILE A 88 -4.90 10.80 11.43
CA ILE A 88 -4.71 12.01 10.62
C ILE A 88 -6.02 12.75 10.34
N THR A 89 -7.17 12.18 10.69
CA THR A 89 -8.49 12.80 10.48
C THR A 89 -9.11 13.38 11.75
N ASN A 90 -8.49 13.12 12.91
CA ASN A 90 -8.98 13.41 14.26
C ASN A 90 -10.33 12.76 14.56
N ASP A 91 -10.59 11.57 14.01
CA ASP A 91 -11.80 10.78 14.28
C ASP A 91 -11.57 9.64 15.29
N HIS A 92 -10.39 9.61 15.92
CA HIS A 92 -9.92 8.58 16.84
C HIS A 92 -9.75 7.18 16.21
N GLN A 93 -9.79 7.08 14.88
CA GLN A 93 -9.40 5.88 14.14
C GLN A 93 -8.00 6.08 13.57
N LEU A 94 -7.19 5.03 13.64
CA LEU A 94 -5.84 5.09 13.08
C LEU A 94 -5.90 4.82 11.58
N GLU A 95 -5.30 5.71 10.79
CA GLU A 95 -4.95 5.44 9.40
C GLU A 95 -3.60 4.73 9.29
N ILE A 96 -3.46 3.88 8.28
CA ILE A 96 -2.19 3.27 7.90
C ILE A 96 -1.49 4.23 6.96
N ILE A 97 -0.30 4.68 7.34
CA ILE A 97 0.48 5.64 6.58
C ILE A 97 1.70 4.94 5.98
N VAL A 98 1.73 4.78 4.66
CA VAL A 98 2.90 4.24 3.94
C VAL A 98 3.74 5.40 3.44
N ILE A 99 5.02 5.44 3.82
CA ILE A 99 5.96 6.50 3.44
C ILE A 99 7.01 5.91 2.51
N VAL A 100 7.16 6.55 1.36
CA VAL A 100 8.09 6.16 0.29
C VAL A 100 9.12 7.27 0.10
N ARG A 101 10.39 6.91 0.04
CA ARG A 101 11.49 7.84 -0.24
C ARG A 101 12.13 7.54 -1.59
N SER A 102 12.22 8.57 -2.43
CA SER A 102 12.95 8.51 -3.70
C SER A 102 14.42 8.17 -3.48
N VAL A 103 14.97 7.31 -4.34
CA VAL A 103 16.39 6.90 -4.32
C VAL A 103 17.31 7.98 -4.92
N GLY A 104 16.75 8.98 -5.61
CA GLY A 104 17.51 10.10 -6.17
C GLY A 104 18.14 11.00 -5.11
N SER A 105 19.07 11.86 -5.52
CA SER A 105 19.82 12.75 -4.62
C SER A 105 18.94 13.74 -3.83
N GLY A 106 17.74 14.03 -4.33
CA GLY A 106 16.78 14.88 -3.62
C GLY A 106 16.10 14.19 -2.44
N GLY A 107 16.06 12.86 -2.39
CA GLY A 107 15.47 12.10 -1.29
C GLY A 107 14.00 12.45 -0.99
N TYR A 108 13.26 12.90 -2.02
CA TYR A 108 11.88 13.36 -1.90
C TYR A 108 10.98 12.28 -1.29
N ILE A 109 9.96 12.74 -0.56
CA ILE A 109 9.03 11.86 0.14
C ILE A 109 7.69 11.85 -0.59
N SER A 110 7.13 10.66 -0.75
CA SER A 110 5.72 10.43 -1.04
C SER A 110 5.08 9.72 0.15
N ALA A 111 3.81 9.99 0.42
CA ALA A 111 3.09 9.31 1.49
C ALA A 111 1.64 9.03 1.10
N TYR A 112 1.11 7.92 1.61
CA TYR A 112 -0.21 7.39 1.30
C TYR A 112 -0.93 7.09 2.61
N ALA A 113 -2.14 7.63 2.78
CA ALA A 113 -2.97 7.35 3.94
C ALA A 113 -4.12 6.41 3.57
N PHE A 114 -4.27 5.32 4.31
CA PHE A 114 -5.33 4.34 4.12
C PHE A 114 -6.18 4.22 5.37
N SER A 115 -7.49 4.16 5.19
CA SER A 115 -8.44 3.79 6.24
C SER A 115 -9.02 2.41 5.97
N ILE A 116 -9.53 1.76 7.00
CA ILE A 116 -10.31 0.53 6.85
C ILE A 116 -11.77 0.81 7.19
N ARG A 117 -12.68 0.46 6.28
CA ARG A 117 -14.13 0.59 6.49
C ARG A 117 -14.83 -0.63 5.94
N ASN A 118 -15.69 -1.25 6.75
CA ASN A 118 -16.43 -2.46 6.36
C ASN A 118 -15.50 -3.53 5.75
N GLN A 119 -14.34 -3.74 6.38
CA GLN A 119 -13.29 -4.67 5.93
C GLN A 119 -12.70 -4.35 4.54
N GLN A 120 -12.81 -3.11 4.09
CA GLN A 120 -12.19 -2.63 2.86
C GLN A 120 -11.10 -1.59 3.16
N ILE A 121 -9.91 -1.78 2.57
CA ILE A 121 -8.87 -0.75 2.50
C ILE A 121 -9.32 0.34 1.53
N ILE A 122 -9.28 1.59 1.99
CA ILE A 122 -9.63 2.76 1.20
C ILE A 122 -8.47 3.74 1.26
N LEU A 123 -7.92 4.11 0.09
CA LEU A 123 -6.98 5.22 -0.02
C LEU A 123 -7.72 6.53 0.30
N ARG A 124 -7.33 7.21 1.37
CA ARG A 124 -7.92 8.48 1.82
C ARG A 124 -7.28 9.67 1.13
N SER A 125 -5.96 9.66 1.04
CA SER A 125 -5.18 10.73 0.46
C SER A 125 -3.79 10.24 0.08
N LYS A 126 -3.12 11.00 -0.78
CA LYS A 126 -1.72 10.81 -1.09
C LYS A 126 -1.06 12.16 -1.36
N ILE A 127 0.21 12.25 -1.00
CA ILE A 127 1.10 13.36 -1.35
C ILE A 127 2.31 12.78 -2.08
N LYS A 128 2.89 13.56 -2.98
CA LYS A 128 4.06 13.18 -3.75
C LYS A 128 5.09 14.30 -3.74
N ASP A 129 6.34 13.90 -3.84
CA ASP A 129 7.49 14.76 -4.12
C ASP A 129 7.67 15.93 -3.15
N ILE A 130 7.32 15.74 -1.86
CA ILE A 130 7.63 16.73 -0.81
C ILE A 130 9.11 16.65 -0.45
N LEU A 131 9.68 17.74 0.10
CA LEU A 131 11.10 17.79 0.44
C LEU A 131 11.48 16.74 1.48
N ALA A 132 12.72 16.26 1.43
CA ALA A 132 13.23 15.20 2.29
C ALA A 132 13.13 15.47 3.81
N ASN A 133 13.05 16.75 4.20
CA ASN A 133 12.97 17.22 5.58
C ASN A 133 11.55 17.66 5.99
N GLU A 134 10.57 17.60 5.10
CA GLU A 134 9.18 17.87 5.45
C GLU A 134 8.57 16.69 6.20
N ASP A 135 7.61 16.99 7.09
CA ASP A 135 6.87 15.97 7.82
C ASP A 135 5.71 15.43 6.94
N PRO A 136 5.75 14.17 6.49
CA PRO A 136 4.71 13.60 5.64
C PRO A 136 3.35 13.50 6.34
N ILE A 137 3.32 13.34 7.67
CA ILE A 137 2.07 13.28 8.44
C ILE A 137 1.39 14.64 8.47
N VAL A 138 2.16 15.69 8.72
CA VAL A 138 1.64 17.07 8.69
C VAL A 138 1.13 17.43 7.28
N ALA A 139 1.86 17.02 6.23
CA ALA A 139 1.45 17.24 4.86
C ALA A 139 0.17 16.45 4.50
N LEU A 140 0.06 15.18 4.91
CA LEU A 140 -1.15 14.38 4.72
C LEU A 140 -2.36 14.98 5.44
N LYS A 141 -2.20 15.48 6.67
CA LYS A 141 -3.28 16.16 7.42
C LYS A 141 -3.87 17.36 6.67
N LYS A 142 -3.06 18.08 5.88
CA LYS A 142 -3.54 19.24 5.09
C LYS A 142 -4.42 18.85 3.90
N VAL A 143 -4.18 17.68 3.30
CA VAL A 143 -4.88 17.23 2.09
C VAL A 143 -5.96 16.19 2.37
N THR A 144 -6.00 15.64 3.58
CA THR A 144 -7.00 14.66 3.99
C THR A 144 -8.22 15.38 4.54
N ILE A 145 -9.37 15.17 3.92
CA ILE A 145 -10.63 15.71 4.42
C ILE A 145 -10.97 14.98 5.74
N PRO A 146 -11.09 15.70 6.86
CA PRO A 146 -11.58 15.13 8.12
C PRO A 146 -12.96 14.52 7.89
N VAL A 147 -13.25 13.39 8.52
CA VAL A 147 -14.62 12.88 8.52
C VAL A 147 -15.46 13.92 9.24
N SER A 148 -16.41 14.53 8.54
CA SER A 148 -17.37 15.44 9.19
C SER A 148 -18.14 14.63 10.22
N VAL A 149 -17.86 14.86 11.50
CA VAL A 149 -18.69 14.38 12.59
C VAL A 149 -19.98 15.19 12.51
N ASP A 150 -20.94 14.68 11.76
CA ASP A 150 -22.30 15.20 11.83
C ASP A 150 -22.74 15.07 13.30
N SER A 151 -23.00 16.21 13.94
CA SER A 151 -23.21 16.33 15.40
C SER A 151 -24.50 15.65 15.90
N VAL A 152 -25.14 14.82 15.08
CA VAL A 152 -26.37 14.12 15.42
C VAL A 152 -26.36 12.78 14.68
N GLY A 153 -26.23 11.68 15.40
CA GLY A 153 -26.38 10.32 14.87
C GLY A 153 -27.77 10.05 14.29
N ARG A 154 -28.05 10.55 13.09
CA ARG A 154 -29.23 10.19 12.28
C ARG A 154 -28.86 10.04 10.82
N ARG A 155 -29.11 8.84 10.27
CA ARG A 155 -29.25 8.64 8.82
C ARG A 155 -30.28 9.62 8.29
N LYS A 156 -29.90 10.50 7.36
CA LYS A 156 -30.87 11.07 6.41
C LYS A 156 -31.35 9.92 5.52
N THR A 157 -32.51 9.36 5.86
CA THR A 157 -33.31 8.64 4.86
C THR A 157 -33.92 9.70 3.95
N SER A 158 -33.38 9.83 2.74
CA SER A 158 -34.09 10.52 1.67
C SER A 158 -35.33 9.70 1.34
N LYS A 159 -36.49 10.13 1.82
CA LYS A 159 -37.81 9.63 1.43
C LYS A 159 -37.98 9.87 -0.08
N PRO A 160 -38.50 8.92 -0.87
CA PRO A 160 -38.83 9.19 -2.26
C PRO A 160 -39.97 10.21 -2.29
N VAL A 161 -39.75 11.32 -2.99
CA VAL A 161 -40.81 12.24 -3.39
C VAL A 161 -41.57 11.54 -4.51
N ASN A 162 -42.68 10.89 -4.15
CA ASN A 162 -43.76 10.69 -5.10
C ASN A 162 -44.49 12.02 -5.23
N ASN A 163 -44.62 12.51 -6.46
CA ASN A 163 -45.63 13.51 -6.80
C ASN A 163 -46.33 13.05 -8.10
N PRO A 164 -47.62 13.43 -8.26
CA PRO A 164 -48.61 12.74 -9.09
C PRO A 164 -48.38 12.83 -10.59
#